data_AF-A0A816DPV4-F1
#
_entry.id   AF-A0A816DPV4-F1
#
_cell.length_a   1.000
_cell.length_b   1.000
_cell.length_c   1.000
_cell.angle_alpha   90.00
_cell.angle_beta   90.00
_cell.angle_gamma   90.00
#
_symmetry.space_group_name_H-M   'P 1'
#
loop_
_entity.id
_entity.type
_entity.pdbx_description
1 polymer ?
#
loop_
_entity_poly.entity_id
_entity_poly.type
_entity_poly.pdbx_seq_one_letter_code
_entity_poly.pdbx_strand_id
1 'polypeptide(L)'
;AIMANIDQNNDFAQQAGPGGWSDPDMLQIGNGGMSDIEYRTHFSLWSLTKAPLIIGCDIRNLSATSLSILSNSEVIAVNQDPLGIQGKKVAFAAAQSLNASSEVIVANCSLSTIDPKRRQWVYNSQDGSFQSVFNGRCLSIAQCSTRRETYAVLNDCQIGDPQAQCQGKNQQWTVNPSNETIVSQMTGYCMEVHNSYGPNVYALLCNGRQNQKWIWNSTDGTIKSESSNQCLTVPLELEIWAGPLSDGSQAVVLFNRGDSNNERITVKWSDIGFPINNSATVRDLWTHQNLGIFTGNYTSPDIVSHGAMMINIIPTK
;
A
#
# COMPACT_ATOMS: atom_id res chain seq x y z
N ALA A 1 -8.21 2.35 -11.86
CA ALA A 1 -8.36 3.76 -12.29
C ALA A 1 -8.35 4.71 -11.10
N ILE A 2 -9.33 4.62 -10.18
CA ILE A 2 -9.48 5.56 -9.03
C ILE A 2 -8.20 5.68 -8.18
N MET A 3 -7.55 4.56 -7.84
CA MET A 3 -6.29 4.58 -7.08
C MET A 3 -5.11 5.21 -7.83
N ALA A 4 -5.05 5.06 -9.15
CA ALA A 4 -4.01 5.72 -9.93
C ALA A 4 -4.18 7.25 -9.90
N ASN A 5 -5.43 7.75 -9.94
CA ASN A 5 -5.70 9.19 -9.88
C ASN A 5 -5.23 9.80 -8.56
N ILE A 6 -5.53 9.15 -7.42
CA ILE A 6 -5.13 9.68 -6.11
C ILE A 6 -3.61 9.59 -5.89
N ASP A 7 -2.96 8.54 -6.40
CA ASP A 7 -1.50 8.42 -6.33
C ASP A 7 -0.81 9.52 -7.16
N GLN A 8 -1.33 9.82 -8.35
CA GLN A 8 -0.83 10.94 -9.15
C GLN A 8 -1.12 12.30 -8.49
N ASN A 9 -2.32 12.47 -7.92
CA ASN A 9 -2.69 13.70 -7.22
C ASN A 9 -1.76 14.00 -6.03
N ASN A 10 -1.33 12.96 -5.32
CA ASN A 10 -0.37 13.07 -4.21
C ASN A 10 0.99 13.68 -4.62
N ASP A 11 1.45 13.44 -5.85
CA ASP A 11 2.72 14.00 -6.34
C ASP A 11 2.66 15.53 -6.45
N PHE A 12 1.45 16.10 -6.52
CA PHE A 12 1.20 17.54 -6.63
C PHE A 12 0.63 18.17 -5.34
N ALA A 13 0.78 17.50 -4.20
CA ALA A 13 0.21 17.97 -2.94
C ALA A 13 0.76 19.33 -2.48
N GLN A 14 1.96 19.72 -2.89
CA GLN A 14 2.57 21.01 -2.50
C GLN A 14 2.06 22.18 -3.33
N GLN A 15 1.42 21.91 -4.48
CA GLN A 15 0.96 22.90 -5.44
C GLN A 15 -0.50 23.30 -5.19
N ALA A 16 -1.26 22.48 -4.48
CA ALA A 16 -2.66 22.75 -4.14
C ALA A 16 -2.80 23.67 -2.93
N GLY A 17 -3.81 24.54 -2.96
CA GLY A 17 -4.15 25.43 -1.86
C GLY A 17 -5.33 26.36 -2.18
N PRO A 18 -5.66 27.31 -1.29
CA PRO A 18 -6.75 28.25 -1.51
C PRO A 18 -6.67 28.96 -2.87
N GLY A 19 -7.68 28.73 -3.71
CA GLY A 19 -7.77 29.30 -5.06
C GLY A 19 -7.37 28.35 -6.19
N GLY A 20 -6.72 27.22 -5.90
CA GLY A 20 -6.35 26.21 -6.91
C GLY A 20 -6.13 24.84 -6.30
N TRP A 21 -6.96 23.87 -6.69
CA TRP A 21 -6.97 22.52 -6.12
C TRP A 21 -6.64 21.47 -7.17
N SER A 22 -5.89 20.44 -6.76
CA SER A 22 -5.68 19.26 -7.61
C SER A 22 -6.98 18.47 -7.70
N ASP A 23 -7.39 18.11 -8.91
CA ASP A 23 -8.64 17.38 -9.19
C ASP A 23 -8.34 15.96 -9.67
N PRO A 24 -8.54 14.93 -8.83
CA PRO A 24 -8.36 13.52 -9.20
C PRO A 24 -9.60 12.89 -9.86
N ASP A 25 -10.51 13.70 -10.41
CA ASP A 25 -11.80 13.32 -11.01
C ASP A 25 -12.93 13.11 -9.98
N MET A 26 -14.16 12.99 -10.48
CA MET A 26 -15.41 12.95 -9.70
C MET A 26 -15.51 11.78 -8.73
N LEU A 27 -16.37 11.96 -7.73
CA LEU A 27 -16.74 10.92 -6.77
C LEU A 27 -17.57 9.81 -7.45
N GLN A 28 -17.12 8.57 -7.29
CA GLN A 28 -17.78 7.37 -7.85
C GLN A 28 -18.81 6.73 -6.91
N ILE A 29 -19.02 7.31 -5.72
CA ILE A 29 -19.95 6.78 -4.70
C ILE A 29 -21.35 6.64 -5.28
N GLY A 30 -21.88 5.41 -5.32
CA GLY A 30 -23.21 5.09 -5.81
C GLY A 30 -23.30 4.66 -7.28
N ASN A 31 -22.20 4.64 -8.04
CA ASN A 31 -22.19 4.20 -9.45
C ASN A 31 -22.17 2.68 -9.66
N GLY A 32 -22.07 1.89 -8.59
CA GLY A 32 -21.77 0.47 -8.64
C GLY A 32 -20.28 0.20 -8.89
N GLY A 33 -19.92 -1.09 -8.95
CA GLY A 33 -18.55 -1.54 -9.25
C GLY A 33 -17.54 -1.42 -8.10
N MET A 34 -17.95 -0.93 -6.93
CA MET A 34 -17.17 -0.90 -5.70
C MET A 34 -18.05 -1.25 -4.50
N SER A 35 -17.44 -1.78 -3.45
CA SER A 35 -18.06 -2.01 -2.15
C SER A 35 -18.25 -0.71 -1.38
N ASP A 36 -19.13 -0.73 -0.36
CA ASP A 36 -19.30 0.40 0.55
C ASP A 36 -18.02 0.75 1.32
N ILE A 37 -17.16 -0.24 1.55
CA ILE A 37 -15.82 -0.06 2.16
C ILE A 37 -14.93 0.77 1.24
N GLU A 38 -14.85 0.40 -0.04
CA GLU A 38 -14.09 1.12 -1.05
C GLU A 38 -14.65 2.53 -1.28
N TYR A 39 -15.97 2.72 -1.25
CA TYR A 39 -16.58 4.05 -1.31
C TYR A 39 -16.18 4.95 -0.14
N ARG A 40 -16.15 4.41 1.10
CA ARG A 40 -15.67 5.17 2.26
C ARG A 40 -14.20 5.53 2.14
N THR A 41 -13.35 4.59 1.72
CA THR A 41 -11.93 4.83 1.45
C THR A 41 -11.73 5.94 0.41
N HIS A 42 -12.43 5.85 -0.71
CA HIS A 42 -12.40 6.84 -1.79
C HIS A 42 -12.82 8.22 -1.28
N PHE A 43 -13.93 8.33 -0.55
CA PHE A 43 -14.40 9.60 -0.01
C PHE A 43 -13.43 10.20 1.01
N SER A 44 -12.85 9.37 1.90
CA SER A 44 -11.84 9.80 2.86
C SER A 44 -10.58 10.36 2.19
N LEU A 45 -10.06 9.70 1.16
CA LEU A 45 -8.86 10.16 0.45
C LEU A 45 -9.11 11.46 -0.34
N TRP A 46 -10.24 11.58 -1.03
CA TRP A 46 -10.63 12.82 -1.73
C TRP A 46 -10.80 13.98 -0.73
N SER A 47 -11.40 13.68 0.42
CA SER A 47 -11.63 14.69 1.45
C SER A 47 -10.33 15.18 2.07
N LEU A 48 -9.42 14.26 2.43
CA LEU A 48 -8.12 14.59 3.01
C LEU A 48 -7.24 15.39 2.02
N THR A 49 -7.26 15.02 0.74
CA THR A 49 -6.46 15.66 -0.32
C THR A 49 -7.02 16.99 -0.82
N LYS A 50 -8.14 17.46 -0.26
CA LYS A 50 -8.84 18.70 -0.68
C LYS A 50 -9.27 18.67 -2.16
N ALA A 51 -9.53 17.48 -2.68
CA ALA A 51 -10.12 17.33 -4.00
C ALA A 51 -11.51 17.97 -4.04
N PRO A 52 -11.94 18.53 -5.19
CA PRO A 52 -13.33 18.89 -5.40
C PRO A 52 -14.25 17.69 -5.15
N LEU A 53 -15.22 17.83 -4.24
CA LEU A 53 -16.18 16.77 -3.92
C LEU A 53 -17.40 16.83 -4.85
N ILE A 54 -17.19 16.47 -6.12
CA ILE A 54 -18.23 16.49 -7.16
C ILE A 54 -18.91 15.12 -7.24
N ILE A 55 -20.21 15.05 -6.95
CA ILE A 55 -20.99 13.80 -7.01
C ILE A 55 -21.17 13.36 -8.46
N GLY A 56 -20.65 12.18 -8.81
CA GLY A 56 -20.68 11.63 -10.17
C GLY A 56 -21.74 10.57 -10.43
N CYS A 57 -22.79 10.46 -9.60
CA CYS A 57 -23.81 9.40 -9.67
C CYS A 57 -25.25 9.92 -9.82
N ASP A 58 -26.20 9.01 -10.08
CA ASP A 58 -27.63 9.36 -10.15
C ASP A 58 -28.23 9.53 -8.75
N ILE A 59 -28.31 10.78 -8.29
CA ILE A 59 -28.83 11.14 -6.97
C ILE A 59 -30.31 10.79 -6.75
N ARG A 60 -31.07 10.50 -7.82
CA ARG A 60 -32.49 10.11 -7.72
C ARG A 60 -32.64 8.66 -7.27
N ASN A 61 -31.58 7.86 -7.41
CA ASN A 61 -31.55 6.43 -7.13
C ASN A 61 -30.34 6.06 -6.26
N LEU A 62 -30.16 6.80 -5.17
CA LEU A 62 -29.03 6.63 -4.27
C LEU A 62 -29.38 5.69 -3.11
N SER A 63 -28.51 4.74 -2.79
CA SER A 63 -28.70 3.89 -1.61
C SER A 63 -28.55 4.71 -0.31
N ALA A 64 -29.18 4.26 0.77
CA ALA A 64 -29.02 4.91 2.08
C ALA A 64 -27.55 4.93 2.55
N THR A 65 -26.76 3.90 2.23
CA THR A 65 -25.33 3.84 2.54
C THR A 65 -24.54 4.84 1.72
N SER A 66 -24.78 4.92 0.40
CA SER A 66 -24.10 5.91 -0.45
C SER A 66 -24.42 7.34 0.01
N LEU A 67 -25.66 7.59 0.48
CA LEU A 67 -26.07 8.90 0.97
C LEU A 67 -25.32 9.24 2.26
N SER A 68 -25.25 8.30 3.21
CA SER A 68 -24.55 8.52 4.48
C SER A 68 -23.04 8.75 4.30
N ILE A 69 -22.44 8.14 3.26
CA ILE A 69 -21.05 8.41 2.86
C ILE A 69 -20.92 9.84 2.34
N LEU A 70 -21.74 10.22 1.35
CA LEU A 70 -21.69 11.55 0.72
C LEU A 70 -22.09 12.68 1.67
N SER A 71 -22.82 12.39 2.76
CA SER A 71 -23.32 13.38 3.71
C SER A 71 -22.58 13.40 5.05
N ASN A 72 -21.44 12.70 5.20
CA ASN A 72 -20.70 12.71 6.46
C ASN A 72 -20.07 14.09 6.71
N SER A 73 -20.63 14.84 7.66
CA SER A 73 -20.24 16.22 7.94
C SER A 73 -18.83 16.37 8.50
N GLU A 74 -18.30 15.38 9.21
CA GLU A 74 -16.94 15.47 9.79
C GLU A 74 -15.87 15.21 8.73
N VAL A 75 -16.10 14.27 7.83
CA VAL A 75 -15.21 14.03 6.69
C VAL A 75 -15.23 15.21 5.72
N ILE A 76 -16.42 15.78 5.46
CA ILE A 76 -16.56 17.02 4.67
C ILE A 76 -15.85 18.20 5.36
N ALA A 77 -15.97 18.32 6.69
CA ALA A 77 -15.30 19.39 7.43
C ALA A 77 -13.77 19.34 7.28
N VAL A 78 -13.18 18.13 7.18
CA VAL A 78 -11.78 18.01 6.79
C VAL A 78 -11.56 18.58 5.40
N ASN A 79 -12.33 18.18 4.39
CA ASN A 79 -12.18 18.72 3.03
C ASN A 79 -12.32 20.25 2.96
N GLN A 80 -13.22 20.82 3.75
CA GLN A 80 -13.56 22.25 3.76
C GLN A 80 -12.77 23.08 4.79
N ASP A 81 -11.76 22.49 5.44
CA ASP A 81 -10.96 23.21 6.43
C ASP A 81 -10.26 24.44 5.81
N PRO A 82 -10.36 25.62 6.43
CA PRO A 82 -9.90 26.88 5.84
C PRO A 82 -8.38 27.01 5.75
N LEU A 83 -7.60 26.16 6.44
CA LEU A 83 -6.15 26.14 6.25
C LEU A 83 -5.81 25.74 4.82
N GLY A 84 -6.65 24.89 4.22
CA GLY A 84 -6.57 24.58 2.80
C GLY A 84 -5.27 23.88 2.39
N ILE A 85 -4.60 23.20 3.32
CA ILE A 85 -3.41 22.40 3.01
C ILE A 85 -3.86 21.00 2.60
N GLN A 86 -3.48 20.61 1.38
CA GLN A 86 -3.69 19.26 0.88
C GLN A 86 -2.97 18.23 1.76
N GLY A 87 -3.71 17.25 2.28
CA GLY A 87 -3.11 16.08 2.90
C GLY A 87 -2.39 15.22 1.88
N LYS A 88 -1.39 14.46 2.33
CA LYS A 88 -0.53 13.65 1.47
C LYS A 88 -0.16 12.34 2.16
N LYS A 89 0.38 11.40 1.40
CA LYS A 89 1.02 10.21 1.94
C LYS A 89 2.27 10.63 2.70
N VAL A 90 2.35 10.30 3.99
CA VAL A 90 3.46 10.73 4.87
C VAL A 90 4.31 9.58 5.35
N ALA A 91 3.72 8.38 5.47
CA ALA A 91 4.42 7.20 5.93
C ALA A 91 3.72 5.93 5.43
N PHE A 92 4.37 4.82 5.70
CA PHE A 92 3.85 3.49 5.46
C PHE A 92 4.02 2.65 6.70
N ALA A 93 3.08 1.74 6.94
CA ALA A 93 3.17 0.81 8.05
C ALA A 93 3.62 -0.58 7.55
N ALA A 94 4.34 -1.29 8.41
CA ALA A 94 4.56 -2.72 8.20
C ALA A 94 3.27 -3.48 8.53
N ALA A 95 2.93 -4.47 7.69
CA ALA A 95 1.87 -5.42 7.99
C ALA A 95 2.16 -6.12 9.32
N GLN A 96 1.17 -6.19 10.20
CA GLN A 96 1.30 -6.83 11.51
C GLN A 96 0.95 -8.32 11.45
N SER A 97 0.17 -8.76 10.46
CA SER A 97 -0.15 -10.17 10.34
C SER A 97 1.09 -10.98 9.91
N LEU A 98 1.42 -11.98 10.75
CA LEU A 98 2.57 -12.87 10.61
C LEU A 98 2.45 -13.85 9.42
N ASN A 99 1.30 -13.85 8.73
CA ASN A 99 1.01 -14.75 7.61
C ASN A 99 0.46 -14.03 6.36
N ALA A 100 0.45 -12.69 6.32
CA ALA A 100 0.09 -11.96 5.11
C ALA A 100 1.12 -12.22 4.02
N SER A 101 0.70 -12.97 3.00
CA SER A 101 1.41 -13.08 1.73
C SER A 101 1.10 -11.81 0.93
N SER A 102 1.97 -10.81 0.99
CA SER A 102 1.87 -9.65 0.10
C SER A 102 2.46 -10.02 -1.25
N GLU A 103 1.74 -9.78 -2.35
CA GLU A 103 2.26 -10.03 -3.70
C GLU A 103 3.50 -9.16 -3.96
N VAL A 104 4.52 -9.69 -4.62
CA VAL A 104 5.66 -8.86 -5.05
C VAL A 104 5.34 -8.28 -6.41
N ILE A 105 5.66 -6.99 -6.59
CA ILE A 105 5.38 -6.27 -7.83
C ILE A 105 6.65 -5.81 -8.51
N VAL A 106 6.53 -5.35 -9.75
CA VAL A 106 7.52 -4.48 -10.39
C VAL A 106 7.07 -3.02 -10.32
N ALA A 107 7.99 -2.13 -9.96
CA ALA A 107 7.76 -0.69 -9.90
C ALA A 107 9.00 0.08 -10.39
N ASN A 108 8.86 1.37 -10.67
CA ASN A 108 9.98 2.18 -11.15
C ASN A 108 11.15 2.14 -10.14
N CYS A 109 12.34 1.81 -10.65
CA CYS A 109 13.57 1.64 -9.88
C CYS A 109 14.08 2.90 -9.16
N SER A 110 13.58 4.08 -9.52
CA SER A 110 14.09 5.37 -9.02
C SER A 110 13.00 6.27 -8.44
N LEU A 111 11.92 5.69 -7.90
CA LEU A 111 10.86 6.46 -7.24
C LEU A 111 11.45 7.19 -6.02
N SER A 112 11.55 8.52 -6.13
CA SER A 112 12.12 9.42 -5.12
C SER A 112 11.23 9.57 -3.89
N THR A 113 9.95 9.26 -4.01
CA THR A 113 8.92 9.35 -2.97
C THR A 113 8.83 8.09 -2.10
N ILE A 114 9.70 7.10 -2.33
CA ILE A 114 9.59 5.76 -1.77
C ILE A 114 10.90 5.32 -1.14
N ASP A 115 10.82 4.70 0.04
CA ASP A 115 11.98 4.11 0.73
C ASP A 115 12.79 3.21 -0.23
N PRO A 116 14.07 3.53 -0.51
CA PRO A 116 14.90 2.76 -1.41
C PRO A 116 15.01 1.28 -1.03
N LYS A 117 14.88 0.94 0.25
CA LYS A 117 14.97 -0.45 0.73
C LYS A 117 13.92 -1.37 0.13
N ARG A 118 12.79 -0.85 -0.34
CA ARG A 118 11.69 -1.66 -0.93
C ARG A 118 12.05 -2.43 -2.20
N ARG A 119 13.05 -1.95 -2.91
CA ARG A 119 13.55 -2.53 -4.17
C ARG A 119 14.90 -3.22 -3.98
N GLN A 120 15.36 -3.33 -2.74
CA GLN A 120 16.64 -3.93 -2.39
C GLN A 120 16.41 -5.31 -1.80
N TRP A 121 17.17 -6.27 -2.32
CA TRP A 121 17.08 -7.68 -2.00
C TRP A 121 18.48 -8.22 -1.71
N VAL A 122 18.57 -9.05 -0.68
CA VAL A 122 19.76 -9.82 -0.35
C VAL A 122 19.54 -11.23 -0.85
N TYR A 123 20.39 -11.69 -1.78
CA TYR A 123 20.39 -13.08 -2.24
C TYR A 123 21.42 -13.89 -1.46
N ASN A 124 21.00 -14.99 -0.84
CA ASN A 124 21.89 -15.97 -0.25
C ASN A 124 22.02 -17.18 -1.16
N SER A 125 23.20 -17.36 -1.77
CA SER A 125 23.44 -18.46 -2.69
C SER A 125 23.56 -19.83 -2.02
N GLN A 126 23.72 -19.90 -0.70
CA GLN A 126 23.84 -21.18 0.03
C GLN A 126 22.47 -21.84 0.23
N ASP A 127 21.45 -21.03 0.52
CA ASP A 127 20.09 -21.53 0.80
C ASP A 127 19.07 -21.16 -0.30
N GLY A 128 19.46 -20.30 -1.25
CA GLY A 128 18.64 -19.86 -2.39
C GLY A 128 17.64 -18.76 -2.04
N SER A 129 17.69 -18.17 -0.84
CA SER A 129 16.71 -17.18 -0.41
C SER A 129 16.99 -15.79 -0.99
N PHE A 130 15.90 -15.09 -1.34
CA PHE A 130 15.90 -13.64 -1.56
C PHE A 130 15.18 -12.96 -0.41
N GLN A 131 15.91 -12.21 0.42
CA GLN A 131 15.36 -11.47 1.56
C GLN A 131 15.21 -9.98 1.21
N SER A 132 14.03 -9.43 1.43
CA SER A 132 13.75 -8.00 1.30
C SER A 132 14.49 -7.20 2.38
N VAL A 133 15.22 -6.16 1.97
CA VAL A 133 15.88 -5.23 2.90
C VAL A 133 14.87 -4.36 3.64
N PHE A 134 13.68 -4.16 3.09
CA PHE A 134 12.65 -3.29 3.67
C PHE A 134 11.99 -3.87 4.91
N ASN A 135 11.61 -5.15 4.87
CA ASN A 135 10.83 -5.80 5.93
C ASN A 135 11.41 -7.15 6.39
N GLY A 136 12.56 -7.58 5.84
CA GLY A 136 13.22 -8.82 6.24
C GLY A 136 12.51 -10.11 5.80
N ARG A 137 11.45 -10.01 4.99
CA ARG A 137 10.68 -11.17 4.48
C ARG A 137 11.31 -11.78 3.24
N CYS A 138 11.04 -13.06 3.01
CA CYS A 138 11.59 -13.85 1.92
C CYS A 138 10.62 -13.95 0.73
N LEU A 139 11.18 -13.78 -0.47
CA LEU A 139 10.48 -14.03 -1.73
C LEU A 139 10.05 -15.49 -1.79
N SER A 140 8.77 -15.73 -2.03
CA SER A 140 8.15 -17.04 -1.88
C SER A 140 7.17 -17.33 -3.00
N ILE A 141 6.98 -18.61 -3.32
CA ILE A 141 5.83 -19.07 -4.10
C ILE A 141 4.60 -19.15 -3.19
N ALA A 142 3.52 -18.50 -3.60
CA ALA A 142 2.27 -18.45 -2.84
C ALA A 142 1.70 -19.85 -2.56
N GLN A 143 1.37 -20.10 -1.29
CA GLN A 143 0.62 -21.28 -0.85
C GLN A 143 1.15 -22.62 -1.38
N CYS A 144 2.47 -22.78 -1.54
CA CYS A 144 3.03 -24.03 -2.06
C CYS A 144 2.49 -24.46 -3.43
N SER A 145 1.94 -23.51 -4.20
CA SER A 145 1.21 -23.82 -5.42
C SER A 145 2.14 -24.36 -6.50
N THR A 146 1.72 -25.47 -7.12
CA THR A 146 2.35 -26.08 -8.29
C THR A 146 1.53 -25.84 -9.57
N ARG A 147 0.55 -24.94 -9.51
CA ARG A 147 -0.24 -24.54 -10.69
C ARG A 147 0.69 -23.88 -11.71
N ARG A 148 0.34 -23.99 -13.00
CA ARG A 148 1.13 -23.46 -14.13
C ARG A 148 1.49 -21.97 -13.99
N GLU A 149 0.61 -21.21 -13.34
CA GLU A 149 0.81 -19.82 -13.00
C GLU A 149 0.52 -19.66 -11.51
N THR A 150 1.45 -19.06 -10.79
CA THR A 150 1.30 -18.77 -9.37
C THR A 150 2.02 -17.48 -9.01
N TYR A 151 1.48 -16.74 -8.04
CA TYR A 151 2.06 -15.49 -7.61
C TYR A 151 3.38 -15.69 -6.87
N ALA A 152 4.30 -14.75 -7.10
CA ALA A 152 5.43 -14.52 -6.22
C ALA A 152 4.98 -13.56 -5.10
N VAL A 153 5.20 -13.95 -3.85
CA VAL A 153 4.74 -13.24 -2.65
C VAL A 153 5.89 -13.06 -1.65
N LEU A 154 5.65 -12.30 -0.59
CA LEU A 154 6.53 -12.19 0.56
C LEU A 154 5.95 -12.92 1.77
N ASN A 155 6.76 -13.78 2.36
CA ASN A 155 6.44 -14.46 3.62
C ASN A 155 7.60 -14.32 4.60
N ASP A 156 7.35 -14.59 5.87
CA ASP A 156 8.42 -14.72 6.85
C ASP A 156 9.40 -15.82 6.40
N CYS A 157 10.70 -15.58 6.62
CA CYS A 157 11.74 -16.49 6.16
C CYS A 157 11.73 -17.77 7.01
N GLN A 158 11.52 -18.91 6.35
CA GLN A 158 11.36 -20.23 6.97
C GLN A 158 12.23 -21.30 6.28
N ILE A 159 13.31 -20.88 5.61
CA ILE A 159 14.19 -21.77 4.87
C ILE A 159 14.87 -22.75 5.83
N GLY A 160 14.75 -24.05 5.54
CA GLY A 160 15.34 -25.12 6.35
C GLY A 160 14.56 -25.50 7.60
N ASP A 161 13.41 -24.85 7.88
CA ASP A 161 12.50 -25.27 8.95
C ASP A 161 11.64 -26.46 8.46
N PRO A 162 11.77 -27.66 9.07
CA PRO A 162 10.98 -28.83 8.68
C PRO A 162 9.48 -28.69 8.94
N GLN A 163 9.06 -27.76 9.81
CA GLN A 163 7.66 -27.50 10.17
C GLN A 163 7.02 -26.40 9.32
N ALA A 164 7.81 -25.70 8.52
CA ALA A 164 7.33 -24.65 7.65
C ALA A 164 6.50 -25.17 6.46
N GLN A 165 5.68 -24.30 5.87
CA GLN A 165 5.01 -24.62 4.61
C GLN A 165 6.05 -25.04 3.56
N CYS A 166 5.77 -26.13 2.84
CA CYS A 166 6.69 -26.71 1.86
C CYS A 166 8.10 -27.05 2.40
N GLN A 167 8.28 -27.18 3.71
CA GLN A 167 9.61 -27.36 4.33
C GLN A 167 10.58 -26.21 3.91
N GLY A 168 10.04 -25.01 3.70
CA GLY A 168 10.79 -23.82 3.25
C GLY A 168 11.19 -23.83 1.76
N LYS A 169 10.90 -24.90 1.00
CA LYS A 169 11.32 -25.01 -0.41
C LYS A 169 10.67 -23.97 -1.32
N ASN A 170 9.49 -23.48 -0.97
CA ASN A 170 8.80 -22.45 -1.74
C ASN A 170 9.50 -21.09 -1.69
N GLN A 171 10.52 -20.91 -0.83
CA GLN A 171 11.29 -19.67 -0.69
C GLN A 171 12.69 -19.76 -1.29
N GLN A 172 13.01 -20.87 -1.96
CA GLN A 172 14.32 -21.14 -2.54
C GLN A 172 14.29 -20.89 -4.04
N TRP A 173 15.25 -20.09 -4.51
CA TRP A 173 15.38 -19.64 -5.88
C TRP A 173 16.80 -19.90 -6.38
N THR A 174 16.96 -20.03 -7.69
CA THR A 174 18.25 -20.16 -8.36
C THR A 174 18.39 -19.01 -9.35
N VAL A 175 19.42 -18.19 -9.16
CA VAL A 175 19.81 -17.15 -10.12
C VAL A 175 20.71 -17.77 -11.17
N ASN A 176 20.35 -17.63 -12.44
CA ASN A 176 21.10 -18.13 -13.58
C ASN A 176 21.64 -16.95 -14.42
N PRO A 177 22.89 -16.52 -14.22
CA PRO A 177 23.44 -15.37 -14.94
C PRO A 177 23.57 -15.57 -16.45
N SER A 178 23.70 -16.82 -16.92
CA SER A 178 23.92 -17.13 -18.35
C SER A 178 22.70 -16.90 -19.24
N ASN A 179 21.50 -17.02 -18.68
CA ASN A 179 20.23 -16.80 -19.38
C ASN A 179 19.32 -15.79 -18.66
N GLU A 180 19.85 -15.13 -17.63
CA GLU A 180 19.21 -14.05 -16.86
C GLU A 180 17.91 -14.48 -16.18
N THR A 181 17.74 -15.78 -15.86
CA THR A 181 16.52 -16.27 -15.21
C THR A 181 16.68 -16.38 -13.69
N ILE A 182 15.58 -16.18 -12.96
CA ILE A 182 15.45 -16.53 -11.55
C ILE A 182 14.41 -17.65 -11.49
N VAL A 183 14.83 -18.84 -11.04
CA VAL A 183 14.04 -20.07 -11.12
C VAL A 183 13.67 -20.57 -9.73
N SER A 184 12.40 -20.87 -9.49
CA SER A 184 11.96 -21.48 -8.23
C SER A 184 12.52 -22.90 -8.12
N GLN A 185 13.20 -23.23 -7.03
CA GLN A 185 13.72 -24.59 -6.79
C GLN A 185 12.59 -25.59 -6.47
N MET A 186 11.40 -25.11 -6.09
CA MET A 186 10.24 -25.95 -5.82
C MET A 186 9.54 -26.44 -7.09
N THR A 187 9.32 -25.54 -8.06
CA THR A 187 8.51 -25.83 -9.26
C THR A 187 9.34 -25.94 -10.54
N GLY A 188 10.58 -25.44 -10.54
CA GLY A 188 11.39 -25.27 -11.75
C GLY A 188 10.89 -24.14 -12.66
N TYR A 189 9.99 -23.30 -12.18
CA TYR A 189 9.39 -22.21 -12.96
C TYR A 189 10.21 -20.94 -12.85
N CYS A 190 10.26 -20.18 -13.95
CA CYS A 190 10.93 -18.90 -14.04
C CYS A 190 10.03 -17.81 -13.46
N MET A 191 10.62 -16.90 -12.69
CA MET A 191 9.97 -15.67 -12.26
C MET A 191 9.67 -14.81 -13.49
N GLU A 192 8.46 -14.27 -13.57
CA GLU A 192 7.92 -13.62 -14.76
C GLU A 192 7.13 -12.35 -14.42
N VAL A 193 7.35 -11.28 -15.19
CA VAL A 193 6.49 -10.09 -15.16
C VAL A 193 5.24 -10.33 -16.01
N HIS A 194 4.07 -10.15 -15.39
CA HIS A 194 2.78 -10.31 -16.08
C HIS A 194 2.65 -9.41 -17.29
N ASN A 195 2.19 -9.97 -18.41
CA ASN A 195 1.98 -9.26 -19.67
C ASN A 195 3.20 -8.43 -20.14
N SER A 196 4.41 -8.70 -19.64
CA SER A 196 5.64 -7.92 -19.90
C SER A 196 5.67 -6.48 -19.37
N TYR A 197 4.60 -6.01 -18.70
CA TYR A 197 4.51 -4.65 -18.16
C TYR A 197 4.32 -4.62 -16.64
N GLY A 198 3.82 -5.70 -16.04
CA GLY A 198 3.52 -5.78 -14.61
C GLY A 198 2.13 -5.23 -14.26
N PRO A 199 1.89 -4.81 -13.01
CA PRO A 199 2.85 -4.79 -11.90
C PRO A 199 3.11 -6.19 -11.31
N ASN A 200 2.23 -7.16 -11.54
CA ASN A 200 2.29 -8.45 -10.88
C ASN A 200 3.46 -9.32 -11.34
N VAL A 201 4.02 -10.08 -10.41
CA VAL A 201 5.11 -11.04 -10.64
C VAL A 201 4.64 -12.45 -10.33
N TYR A 202 4.87 -13.36 -11.28
CA TYR A 202 4.45 -14.75 -11.23
C TYR A 202 5.65 -15.69 -11.31
N ALA A 203 5.43 -16.97 -11.04
CA ALA A 203 6.29 -18.05 -11.49
C ALA A 203 5.55 -18.90 -12.53
N LEU A 204 6.15 -19.04 -13.72
CA LEU A 204 5.60 -19.72 -14.89
C LEU A 204 6.64 -20.61 -15.56
N LEU A 205 6.19 -21.51 -16.44
CA LEU A 205 7.09 -22.35 -17.24
C LEU A 205 8.13 -21.49 -17.98
N CYS A 206 9.40 -21.83 -17.80
CA CYS A 206 10.51 -21.16 -18.46
C CYS A 206 10.39 -21.26 -19.98
N ASN A 207 10.37 -20.11 -20.65
CA ASN A 207 10.18 -19.99 -22.10
C ASN A 207 11.20 -19.04 -22.78
N GLY A 208 12.11 -18.43 -22.00
CA GLY A 208 13.21 -17.61 -22.50
C GLY A 208 12.81 -16.22 -23.01
N ARG A 209 11.55 -15.80 -22.82
CA ARG A 209 11.08 -14.46 -23.17
C ARG A 209 11.67 -13.40 -22.25
N GLN A 210 11.71 -12.15 -22.74
CA GLN A 210 12.26 -11.01 -21.99
C GLN A 210 11.54 -10.74 -20.65
N ASN A 211 10.26 -11.11 -20.52
CA ASN A 211 9.53 -10.94 -19.27
C ASN A 211 9.91 -11.96 -18.18
N GLN A 212 10.73 -12.96 -18.50
CA GLN A 212 11.33 -13.89 -17.54
C GLN A 212 12.81 -13.59 -17.23
N LYS A 213 13.32 -12.47 -17.76
CA LYS A 213 14.71 -12.08 -17.61
C LYS A 213 14.87 -10.97 -16.59
N TRP A 214 15.83 -11.17 -15.69
CA TRP A 214 16.07 -10.36 -14.51
C TRP A 214 17.56 -10.09 -14.34
N ILE A 215 17.89 -8.82 -14.18
CA ILE A 215 19.25 -8.35 -13.92
C ILE A 215 19.33 -8.06 -12.43
N TRP A 216 20.09 -8.89 -11.70
CA TRP A 216 20.40 -8.62 -10.30
C TRP A 216 21.68 -7.80 -10.19
N ASN A 217 21.59 -6.66 -9.53
CA ASN A 217 22.73 -5.84 -9.17
C ASN A 217 23.06 -6.07 -7.68
N SER A 218 24.13 -6.80 -7.40
CA SER A 218 24.56 -7.10 -6.04
C SER A 218 25.12 -5.88 -5.29
N THR A 219 25.46 -4.79 -5.98
CA THR A 219 26.02 -3.58 -5.37
C THR A 219 24.94 -2.72 -4.72
N ASP A 220 23.80 -2.51 -5.40
CA ASP A 220 22.68 -1.73 -4.88
C ASP A 220 21.50 -2.60 -4.40
N GLY A 221 21.56 -3.91 -4.61
CA GLY A 221 20.55 -4.89 -4.20
C GLY A 221 19.33 -4.96 -5.12
N THR A 222 19.31 -4.25 -6.25
CA THR A 222 18.13 -4.22 -7.13
C THR A 222 18.03 -5.44 -8.03
N ILE A 223 16.80 -5.90 -8.28
CA ILE A 223 16.48 -6.94 -9.25
C ILE A 223 15.57 -6.31 -10.30
N LYS A 224 16.07 -6.15 -11.52
CA LYS A 224 15.42 -5.38 -12.57
C LYS A 224 14.92 -6.28 -13.70
N SER A 225 13.65 -6.14 -14.08
CA SER A 225 13.10 -6.85 -15.25
C SER A 225 13.62 -6.23 -16.55
N GLU A 226 14.04 -7.08 -17.50
CA GLU A 226 14.41 -6.63 -18.85
C GLU A 226 13.18 -6.09 -19.60
N SER A 227 12.03 -6.75 -19.50
CA SER A 227 10.82 -6.39 -20.27
C SER A 227 10.22 -5.04 -19.90
N SER A 228 10.06 -4.75 -18.61
CA SER A 228 9.38 -3.54 -18.13
C SER A 228 10.34 -2.43 -17.71
N ASN A 229 11.65 -2.72 -17.64
CA ASN A 229 12.68 -1.80 -17.13
C ASN A 229 12.41 -1.33 -15.66
N GLN A 230 11.62 -2.11 -14.91
CA GLN A 230 11.22 -1.86 -13.54
C GLN A 230 11.89 -2.84 -12.55
N CYS A 231 11.91 -2.48 -11.27
CA CYS A 231 12.55 -3.25 -10.22
C CYS A 231 11.52 -4.06 -9.42
N LEU A 232 11.89 -5.30 -9.08
CA LEU A 232 11.17 -6.13 -8.12
C LEU A 232 11.08 -5.40 -6.79
N THR A 233 9.86 -5.19 -6.30
CA THR A 233 9.55 -4.23 -5.25
C THR A 233 8.51 -4.81 -4.30
N VAL A 234 8.77 -4.72 -3.00
CA VAL A 234 7.78 -4.98 -1.95
C VAL A 234 6.66 -3.94 -2.08
N PRO A 235 5.37 -4.28 -2.30
CA PRO A 235 4.30 -3.29 -2.34
C PRO A 235 4.15 -2.64 -0.96
N LEU A 236 3.61 -1.42 -0.93
CA LEU A 236 3.18 -0.81 0.32
C LEU A 236 1.68 -0.92 0.37
N GLU A 237 1.23 -1.91 1.13
CA GLU A 237 -0.19 -2.19 1.27
C GLU A 237 -0.80 -1.31 2.38
N LEU A 238 0.00 -0.84 3.34
CA LEU A 238 -0.50 -0.02 4.44
C LEU A 238 0.07 1.40 4.37
N GLU A 239 -0.83 2.35 4.14
CA GLU A 239 -0.50 3.75 3.91
C GLU A 239 -1.01 4.63 5.05
N ILE A 240 -0.20 5.61 5.43
CA ILE A 240 -0.60 6.68 6.35
C ILE A 240 -0.60 7.96 5.55
N TRP A 241 -1.78 8.55 5.41
CA TRP A 241 -1.97 9.86 4.80
C TRP A 241 -2.34 10.85 5.88
N ALA A 242 -1.78 12.06 5.83
CA ALA A 242 -2.07 13.09 6.82
C ALA A 242 -2.03 14.50 6.23
N GLY A 243 -2.76 15.42 6.87
CA GLY A 243 -2.72 16.84 6.58
C GLY A 243 -3.11 17.67 7.80
N PRO A 244 -2.45 18.83 8.03
CA PRO A 244 -2.79 19.72 9.12
C PRO A 244 -4.16 20.39 8.88
N LEU A 245 -4.85 20.70 9.96
CA LEU A 245 -6.08 21.50 9.96
C LEU A 245 -5.86 22.86 10.65
N SER A 246 -6.76 23.81 10.38
CA SER A 246 -6.69 25.19 10.85
C SER A 246 -6.68 25.35 12.38
N ASP A 247 -7.22 24.38 13.10
CA ASP A 247 -7.25 24.35 14.58
C ASP A 247 -5.98 23.74 15.20
N GLY A 248 -5.00 23.36 14.38
CA GLY A 248 -3.75 22.72 14.81
C GLY A 248 -3.85 21.20 15.00
N SER A 249 -5.02 20.60 14.73
CA SER A 249 -5.17 19.14 14.66
C SER A 249 -4.62 18.56 13.36
N GLN A 250 -4.52 17.23 13.31
CA GLN A 250 -4.07 16.47 12.13
C GLN A 250 -5.17 15.52 11.69
N ALA A 251 -5.69 15.71 10.48
CA ALA A 251 -6.53 14.70 9.83
C ALA A 251 -5.63 13.60 9.29
N VAL A 252 -5.97 12.34 9.60
CA VAL A 252 -5.19 11.16 9.19
C VAL A 252 -6.11 10.11 8.58
N VAL A 253 -5.69 9.54 7.45
CA VAL A 253 -6.30 8.37 6.84
C VAL A 253 -5.31 7.21 6.94
N LEU A 254 -5.71 6.16 7.66
CA LEU A 254 -5.03 4.88 7.75
C LEU A 254 -5.65 3.95 6.72
N PHE A 255 -4.93 3.66 5.64
CA PHE A 255 -5.47 2.95 4.48
C PHE A 255 -4.82 1.58 4.32
N ASN A 256 -5.64 0.54 4.32
CA ASN A 256 -5.25 -0.80 3.91
C ASN A 256 -5.58 -1.01 2.43
N ARG A 257 -4.57 -0.85 1.59
CA ARG A 257 -4.60 -1.09 0.15
C ARG A 257 -4.45 -2.57 -0.21
N GLY A 258 -4.07 -3.44 0.72
CA GLY A 258 -3.87 -4.87 0.44
C GLY A 258 -5.17 -5.60 0.08
N ASP A 259 -5.07 -6.66 -0.71
CA ASP A 259 -6.22 -7.36 -1.33
C ASP A 259 -6.85 -8.46 -0.46
N SER A 260 -6.22 -8.84 0.66
CA SER A 260 -6.62 -10.08 1.35
C SER A 260 -6.63 -10.05 2.87
N ASN A 261 -5.83 -9.20 3.50
CA ASN A 261 -5.62 -9.26 4.96
C ASN A 261 -6.25 -8.06 5.65
N ASN A 262 -6.83 -8.30 6.82
CA ASN A 262 -7.16 -7.23 7.74
C ASN A 262 -5.91 -6.85 8.51
N GLU A 263 -5.63 -5.56 8.61
CA GLU A 263 -4.38 -5.07 9.17
C GLU A 263 -4.61 -3.95 10.18
N ARG A 264 -3.75 -3.90 11.19
CA ARG A 264 -3.71 -2.79 12.16
C ARG A 264 -2.61 -1.83 11.73
N ILE A 265 -2.97 -0.56 11.63
CA ILE A 265 -2.04 0.48 11.21
C ILE A 265 -1.72 1.35 12.42
N THR A 266 -0.43 1.46 12.74
CA THR A 266 0.07 2.35 13.78
C THR A 266 0.57 3.64 13.15
N VAL A 267 -0.05 4.76 13.48
CA VAL A 267 0.46 6.10 13.16
C VAL A 267 1.23 6.66 14.34
N LYS A 268 2.49 7.06 14.10
CA LYS A 268 3.31 7.75 15.10
C LYS A 268 3.21 9.26 14.91
N TRP A 269 3.32 10.01 15.99
CA TRP A 269 3.22 11.47 15.94
C TRP A 269 4.34 12.06 15.07
N SER A 270 5.51 11.41 15.11
CA SER A 270 6.66 11.71 14.23
C SER A 270 6.32 11.62 12.74
N ASP A 271 5.42 10.72 12.35
CA ASP A 271 5.11 10.45 10.94
C ASP A 271 4.25 11.57 10.34
N ILE A 272 3.49 12.27 11.18
CA ILE A 272 2.51 13.29 10.79
C ILE A 272 2.94 14.71 11.18
N GLY A 273 4.19 14.90 11.62
CA GLY A 273 4.70 16.20 12.06
C GLY A 273 4.07 16.72 13.36
N PHE A 274 3.51 15.83 14.18
CA PHE A 274 2.93 16.17 15.48
C PHE A 274 3.98 16.00 16.60
N PRO A 275 4.00 16.83 17.65
CA PRO A 275 5.01 16.72 18.70
C PRO A 275 4.96 15.37 19.44
N ILE A 276 6.07 14.64 19.45
CA ILE A 276 6.14 13.25 19.94
C ILE A 276 5.73 13.04 21.41
N ASN A 277 5.93 14.06 22.24
CA ASN A 277 5.64 14.01 23.68
C ASN A 277 4.24 14.55 24.02
N ASN A 278 3.51 15.08 23.02
CA ASN A 278 2.20 15.63 23.26
C ASN A 278 1.16 14.52 23.31
N SER A 279 0.24 14.67 24.26
CA SER A 279 -0.99 13.89 24.25
C SER A 279 -1.97 14.50 23.26
N ALA A 280 -2.76 13.64 22.62
CA ALA A 280 -3.79 14.04 21.69
C ALA A 280 -5.04 13.18 21.87
N THR A 281 -6.20 13.81 21.77
CA THR A 281 -7.47 13.09 21.63
C THR A 281 -7.55 12.55 20.21
N VAL A 282 -7.86 11.26 20.07
CA VAL A 282 -8.11 10.64 18.76
C VAL A 282 -9.61 10.47 18.57
N ARG A 283 -10.13 11.01 17.45
CA ARG A 283 -11.55 10.91 17.08
C ARG A 283 -11.70 10.19 15.74
N ASP A 284 -12.57 9.18 15.68
CA ASP A 284 -12.97 8.54 14.43
C ASP A 284 -14.10 9.34 13.77
N LEU A 285 -13.86 9.80 12.54
CA LEU A 285 -14.76 10.68 11.80
C LEU A 285 -15.91 9.94 11.13
N TRP A 286 -15.79 8.63 10.95
CA TRP A 286 -16.85 7.81 10.37
C TRP A 286 -17.83 7.30 11.43
N THR A 287 -17.32 6.92 12.60
CA THR A 287 -18.17 6.46 13.71
C THR A 287 -18.60 7.61 14.62
N HIS A 288 -18.03 8.80 14.45
CA HIS A 288 -18.26 9.98 15.28
C HIS A 288 -17.87 9.76 16.76
N GLN A 289 -16.94 8.84 17.02
CA GLN A 289 -16.53 8.43 18.37
C GLN A 289 -15.18 9.02 18.77
N ASN A 290 -15.09 9.44 20.03
CA ASN A 290 -13.81 9.74 20.66
C ASN A 290 -13.19 8.43 21.17
N LEU A 291 -12.00 8.09 20.69
CA LEU A 291 -11.34 6.81 20.95
C LEU A 291 -10.44 6.86 22.20
N GLY A 292 -10.22 8.05 22.74
CA GLY A 292 -9.41 8.28 23.94
C GLY A 292 -8.28 9.27 23.71
N ILE A 293 -7.39 9.37 24.71
CA ILE A 293 -6.20 10.19 24.69
C ILE A 293 -4.98 9.29 24.54
N PHE A 294 -4.10 9.63 23.61
CA PHE A 294 -2.90 8.88 23.28
C PHE A 294 -1.68 9.78 23.25
N THR A 295 -0.50 9.22 23.53
CA THR A 295 0.78 9.94 23.52
C THR A 295 1.74 9.26 22.57
N GLY A 296 2.30 10.00 21.62
CA GLY A 296 3.34 9.55 20.70
C GLY A 296 2.88 8.64 19.54
N ASN A 297 1.80 7.86 19.69
CA ASN A 297 1.23 7.05 18.62
C ASN A 297 -0.22 6.62 18.90
N TYR A 298 -0.89 6.13 17.85
CA TYR A 298 -2.18 5.42 17.92
C TYR A 298 -2.16 4.22 16.97
N THR A 299 -2.76 3.11 17.39
CA THR A 299 -2.92 1.89 16.57
C THR A 299 -4.39 1.62 16.34
N SER A 300 -4.79 1.50 15.08
CA SER A 300 -6.17 1.21 14.71
C SER A 300 -6.65 -0.17 15.21
N PRO A 301 -7.96 -0.41 15.26
CA PRO A 301 -8.52 -1.75 15.10
C PRO A 301 -8.13 -2.36 13.74
N ASP A 302 -8.56 -3.59 13.50
CA ASP A 302 -8.39 -4.24 12.20
C ASP A 302 -9.11 -3.45 11.10
N ILE A 303 -8.35 -3.00 10.10
CA ILE A 303 -8.86 -2.37 8.89
C ILE A 303 -8.88 -3.45 7.81
N VAL A 304 -10.07 -3.75 7.32
CA VAL A 304 -10.27 -4.74 6.25
C VAL A 304 -9.54 -4.36 4.96
N SER A 305 -9.28 -5.34 4.10
CA SER A 305 -8.78 -5.11 2.74
C SER A 305 -9.60 -4.02 2.02
N HIS A 306 -8.88 -3.12 1.35
CA HIS A 306 -9.39 -1.92 0.66
C HIS A 306 -10.08 -0.89 1.57
N GLY A 307 -10.11 -1.12 2.87
CA GLY A 307 -10.71 -0.24 3.87
C GLY A 307 -9.78 0.85 4.34
N ALA A 308 -10.37 1.93 4.82
CA ALA A 308 -9.64 3.00 5.49
C ALA A 308 -10.36 3.47 6.75
N MET A 309 -9.56 3.89 7.72
CA MET A 309 -10.02 4.59 8.91
C MET A 309 -9.58 6.04 8.82
N MET A 310 -10.52 6.97 8.95
CA MET A 310 -10.24 8.40 8.96
C MET A 310 -10.42 8.95 10.36
N ILE A 311 -9.35 9.48 10.92
CA ILE A 311 -9.31 10.01 12.29
C ILE A 311 -8.86 11.47 12.29
N ASN A 312 -9.26 12.21 13.32
CA ASN A 312 -8.63 13.48 13.67
C ASN A 312 -7.84 13.33 14.97
N ILE A 313 -6.59 13.81 14.95
CA ILE A 313 -5.67 13.80 16.09
C ILE A 313 -5.59 15.24 16.62
N ILE A 314 -6.23 15.47 17.75
CA ILE A 314 -6.50 16.80 18.30
C ILE A 314 -5.59 17.01 19.52
N PRO A 315 -4.74 18.06 19.55
CA PRO A 315 -3.92 18.36 20.71
C PRO A 315 -4.75 18.46 22.00
N THR A 316 -4.31 17.79 23.07
CA THR A 316 -4.81 18.10 24.41
C THR A 316 -4.20 19.43 24.85
N LYS A 317 -5.03 20.34 25.37
CA LYS A 317 -4.55 21.58 25.98
C LYS A 317 -3.70 21.31 27.22
#